data_AF-X0YNV9-F1
#
_entry.id   AF-X0YNV9-F1
#
_cell.length_a   1.000
_cell.length_b   1.000
_cell.length_c   1.000
_cell.angle_alpha   90.00
_cell.angle_beta   90.00
_cell.angle_gamma   90.00
#
_symmetry.space_group_name_H-M   'P 1'
#
loop_
_entity.id
_entity.type
_entity.pdbx_description
1 polymer ?
#
loop_
_entity_poly.entity_id
_entity_poly.type
_entity_poly.pdbx_seq_one_letter_code
_entity_poly.pdbx_strand_id
1 'polypeptide(L)'
;MTYAYYRDVKHGRTPKTAATYHETKTKTKTTKGTTSMKKYKCLVCGYIYDPAAGDPDNGVEAGTAFEDLPDDWVCPECGVGKDEFEAVED
;
A
#
# COMPACT_ATOMS: atom_id res chain seq x y z
N MET A 1 -21.04 -30.44 30.75
CA MET A 1 -19.63 -30.24 30.38
C MET A 1 -19.41 -30.63 28.93
N THR A 2 -19.53 -29.69 27.99
CA THR A 2 -19.16 -29.93 26.59
C THR A 2 -17.67 -29.66 26.41
N TYR A 3 -17.03 -30.43 25.54
CA TYR A 3 -15.59 -30.34 25.27
C TYR A 3 -15.12 -28.92 24.88
N ALA A 4 -16.03 -28.05 24.43
CA ALA A 4 -15.79 -26.62 24.19
C ALA A 4 -15.43 -25.83 25.47
N TYR A 5 -16.05 -26.14 26.62
CA TYR A 5 -15.76 -25.47 27.91
C TYR A 5 -14.32 -25.69 28.39
N TYR A 6 -13.74 -26.86 28.07
CA TYR A 6 -12.36 -27.18 28.42
C TYR A 6 -11.34 -26.46 27.53
N ARG A 7 -11.69 -26.18 26.26
CA ARG A 7 -10.87 -25.34 25.39
C ARG A 7 -10.87 -23.89 25.88
N ASP A 8 -12.03 -23.27 26.05
CA ASP A 8 -12.09 -21.82 26.33
C ASP A 8 -11.52 -21.42 27.70
N VAL A 9 -11.60 -22.29 28.72
CA VAL A 9 -11.17 -21.97 30.09
C VAL A 9 -9.74 -22.47 30.41
N LYS A 10 -9.22 -23.48 29.69
CA LYS A 10 -7.87 -24.07 29.94
C LYS A 10 -6.88 -23.86 28.79
N HIS A 11 -7.20 -23.05 27.78
CA HIS A 11 -6.17 -22.51 26.88
C HIS A 11 -5.41 -21.40 27.60
N GLY A 12 -4.33 -21.78 28.29
CA GLY A 12 -3.39 -20.86 28.90
C GLY A 12 -2.78 -19.92 27.85
N ARG A 13 -3.40 -18.77 27.65
CA ARG A 13 -2.72 -17.63 27.03
C ARG A 13 -1.68 -17.17 28.06
N THR A 14 -0.42 -17.25 27.68
CA THR A 14 0.66 -16.67 28.48
C THR A 14 0.35 -15.19 28.71
N PRO A 15 0.37 -14.71 29.97
CA PRO A 15 0.17 -13.30 30.24
C PRO A 15 1.31 -12.49 29.60
N LYS A 16 1.04 -11.24 29.23
CA LYS A 16 2.03 -10.32 28.62
C LYS A 16 3.27 -10.08 29.50
N THR A 17 3.26 -10.54 30.75
CA THR A 17 4.35 -10.44 31.74
C THR A 17 5.24 -11.69 31.82
N ALA A 18 4.90 -12.78 31.12
CA ALA A 18 5.68 -14.00 31.13
C ALA A 18 6.90 -13.88 30.19
N ALA A 19 8.07 -14.34 30.66
CA ALA A 19 9.34 -14.30 29.91
C ALA A 19 9.33 -15.10 28.58
N THR A 20 8.35 -15.99 28.38
CA THR A 20 8.15 -16.80 27.17
C THR A 20 7.16 -16.18 26.18
N TYR A 21 6.70 -14.95 26.40
CA TYR A 21 5.86 -14.23 25.44
C TYR A 21 6.73 -13.74 24.27
N HIS A 22 6.66 -14.45 23.14
CA HIS A 22 7.04 -13.84 21.87
C HIS A 22 5.93 -12.86 21.48
N GLU A 23 6.22 -11.57 21.54
CA GLU A 23 5.38 -10.54 20.95
C GLU A 23 5.09 -10.93 19.50
N THR A 24 3.86 -11.37 19.21
CA THR A 24 3.34 -11.21 17.86
C THR A 24 3.37 -9.71 17.64
N LYS A 25 4.41 -9.22 16.97
CA LYS A 25 4.37 -7.96 16.25
C LYS A 25 3.09 -8.04 15.44
N THR A 26 2.04 -7.42 15.97
CA THR A 26 1.03 -6.80 15.14
C THR A 26 1.85 -5.98 14.17
N LYS A 27 2.09 -6.54 12.98
CA LYS A 27 2.19 -5.73 11.78
C LYS A 27 0.89 -4.96 11.82
N THR A 28 0.97 -3.77 12.40
CA THR A 28 -0.03 -2.72 12.27
C THR A 28 -0.20 -2.64 10.76
N LYS A 29 -1.26 -3.27 10.29
CA LYS A 29 -1.69 -3.16 8.91
C LYS A 29 -1.81 -1.67 8.71
N THR A 30 -0.95 -1.17 7.83
CA THR A 30 -1.03 0.13 7.18
C THR A 30 -2.47 0.60 7.17
N THR A 31 -2.69 1.74 7.79
CA THR A 31 -3.94 2.50 7.77
C THR A 31 -4.46 2.54 6.33
N LYS A 32 -5.48 1.73 6.08
CA LYS A 32 -6.21 1.70 4.81
C LYS A 32 -7.20 2.87 4.83
N GLY A 33 -6.98 3.77 3.88
CA GLY A 33 -8.06 4.48 3.19
C GLY A 33 -8.47 5.83 3.78
N THR A 34 -8.05 6.89 3.09
CA THR A 34 -8.84 8.04 2.59
C THR A 34 -7.77 9.01 2.08
N THR A 35 -7.28 8.88 0.85
CA THR A 35 -7.92 9.45 -0.35
C THR A 35 -7.60 8.57 -1.56
N SER A 36 -8.62 8.10 -2.27
CA SER A 36 -8.53 7.25 -3.45
C SER A 36 -7.94 8.00 -4.64
N MET A 37 -6.63 8.24 -4.64
CA MET A 37 -5.95 8.68 -5.86
C MET A 37 -5.63 7.45 -6.70
N LYS A 38 -6.21 7.40 -7.90
CA LYS A 38 -6.04 6.29 -8.84
C LYS A 38 -4.56 6.15 -9.19
N LYS A 39 -4.02 4.93 -9.07
CA LYS A 39 -2.66 4.65 -9.53
C LYS A 39 -2.68 4.45 -11.04
N TYR A 40 -1.59 4.77 -11.71
CA TYR A 40 -1.49 4.63 -13.15
C TYR A 40 -0.32 3.73 -13.50
N LYS A 41 -0.57 2.72 -14.32
CA LYS A 41 0.45 1.75 -14.73
C LYS A 41 0.82 1.98 -16.18
N CYS A 42 2.11 2.14 -16.44
CA CYS A 42 2.69 2.15 -17.77
C CYS A 42 2.51 0.78 -18.42
N LEU A 43 1.91 0.74 -19.61
CA LEU A 43 1.67 -0.47 -20.39
C LEU A 43 2.95 -1.02 -21.04
N VAL A 44 3.98 -0.18 -21.21
CA VAL A 44 5.23 -0.52 -21.90
C VAL A 44 6.24 -1.16 -20.96
N CYS A 45 6.54 -0.54 -19.81
CA CYS A 45 7.54 -1.05 -18.85
C CYS A 45 6.92 -1.65 -17.57
N GLY A 46 5.65 -1.37 -17.30
CA GLY A 46 4.98 -1.82 -16.07
C GLY A 46 5.19 -0.91 -14.85
N TYR A 47 5.83 0.25 -15.00
CA TYR A 47 5.98 1.25 -13.95
C TYR A 47 4.62 1.69 -13.40
N ILE A 48 4.50 1.84 -12.08
CA ILE A 48 3.27 2.29 -11.42
C ILE A 48 3.51 3.68 -10.82
N TYR A 49 2.87 4.68 -11.41
CA TYR A 49 2.77 6.01 -10.85
C TYR A 49 1.83 5.99 -9.64
N ASP A 50 2.38 6.36 -8.47
CA ASP A 50 1.63 6.55 -7.24
C ASP A 50 1.46 8.06 -6.98
N PRO A 51 0.24 8.61 -7.12
CA PRO A 51 -0.02 10.02 -6.85
C PRO A 51 0.43 10.46 -5.46
N ALA A 52 0.39 9.58 -4.45
CA ALA A 52 0.82 9.91 -3.10
C ALA A 52 2.34 10.03 -2.98
N ALA A 53 3.10 9.35 -3.84
CA ALA A 53 4.54 9.49 -3.93
C ALA A 53 4.95 10.63 -4.88
N GLY A 54 4.14 10.89 -5.92
CA GLY A 54 4.49 11.81 -7.00
C GLY A 54 5.71 11.31 -7.78
N ASP A 55 6.47 12.25 -8.34
CA ASP A 55 7.71 11.97 -9.05
C ASP A 55 8.68 13.18 -8.91
N PRO A 56 9.32 13.34 -7.74
CA PRO A 56 10.13 14.51 -7.43
C PRO A 56 11.37 14.65 -8.32
N ASP A 57 11.88 13.55 -8.88
CA ASP A 57 13.00 13.55 -9.81
C ASP A 57 12.64 14.25 -11.14
N ASN A 58 11.37 14.23 -11.53
CA ASN A 58 10.83 14.94 -12.69
C ASN A 58 10.05 16.21 -12.33
N GLY A 59 10.19 16.70 -11.09
CA GLY A 59 9.54 17.93 -10.63
C GLY A 59 8.05 17.79 -10.30
N VAL A 60 7.56 16.58 -10.10
CA VAL A 60 6.18 16.30 -9.70
C VAL A 60 6.11 16.09 -8.19
N GLU A 61 5.40 16.97 -7.49
CA GLU A 61 5.26 16.87 -6.04
C GLU A 61 4.41 15.64 -5.62
N ALA A 62 4.72 15.11 -4.44
CA ALA A 62 3.91 14.09 -3.79
C ALA A 62 2.49 14.64 -3.52
N GLY A 63 1.47 13.88 -3.91
CA GLY A 63 0.07 14.27 -3.86
C GLY A 63 -0.50 14.80 -5.18
N THR A 64 0.30 14.84 -6.25
CA THR A 64 -0.17 15.23 -7.59
C THR A 64 -0.94 14.07 -8.23
N ALA A 65 -2.15 14.34 -8.72
CA ALA A 65 -2.90 13.33 -9.47
C ALA A 65 -2.29 13.17 -10.86
N PHE A 66 -2.35 11.97 -11.44
CA PHE A 66 -1.85 11.74 -12.80
C PHE A 66 -2.55 12.62 -13.86
N GLU A 67 -3.82 12.94 -13.63
CA GLU A 67 -4.59 13.85 -14.48
C GLU A 67 -4.06 15.29 -14.45
N ASP A 68 -3.41 15.70 -13.35
CA ASP A 68 -2.84 17.03 -13.15
C ASP A 68 -1.39 17.16 -13.66
N LEU A 69 -0.76 16.03 -14.02
CA LEU A 69 0.58 16.03 -14.63
C LEU A 69 0.59 16.82 -15.95
N PRO A 70 1.67 17.57 -16.25
CA PRO A 70 1.81 18.22 -17.56
C PRO A 70 1.87 17.18 -18.69
N ASP A 71 1.39 17.52 -19.89
CA ASP A 71 1.46 16.65 -21.08
C ASP A 71 2.90 16.30 -21.50
N ASP A 72 3.88 17.13 -21.09
CA ASP A 72 5.31 16.89 -21.32
C ASP A 72 5.91 15.86 -20.35
N TRP A 73 5.16 15.46 -19.31
CA TRP A 73 5.62 14.42 -18.40
C TRP A 73 5.68 13.07 -19.10
N VAL A 74 6.80 12.39 -18.91
CA VAL A 74 7.08 11.08 -19.47
C VAL A 74 7.41 10.09 -18.37
N CYS A 75 7.20 8.80 -18.65
CA CYS A 75 7.57 7.73 -17.72
C CYS A 75 9.07 7.80 -17.38
N PRO A 76 9.46 7.85 -16.10
CA PRO A 76 10.87 7.91 -15.70
C PRO A 76 11.67 6.65 -16.05
N GLU A 77 11.00 5.51 -16.26
CA GLU A 77 11.65 4.24 -16.59
C GLU A 77 11.88 4.04 -18.10
N CYS A 78 10.95 4.49 -18.95
CA CYS A 78 11.00 4.19 -20.38
C CYS A 78 10.77 5.39 -21.32
N GLY A 79 10.45 6.58 -20.79
CA GLY A 79 10.31 7.80 -21.57
C GLY A 79 9.08 7.90 -22.48
N VAL A 80 8.09 7.03 -22.28
CA VAL A 80 6.80 7.12 -23.00
C VAL A 80 5.90 8.17 -22.35
N GLY A 81 4.99 8.76 -23.13
CA GLY A 81 4.06 9.77 -22.64
C GLY A 81 2.94 9.19 -21.77
N LYS A 82 2.08 10.08 -21.29
CA LYS A 82 0.90 9.76 -20.46
C LYS A 82 -0.14 8.89 -21.19
N ASP A 83 -0.08 8.84 -22.51
CA ASP A 83 -0.95 8.04 -23.39
C ASP A 83 -0.78 6.53 -23.19
N GLU A 84 0.42 6.09 -22.80
CA GLU A 84 0.73 4.68 -22.56
C GLU A 84 0.50 4.24 -21.10
N PHE A 85 -0.30 4.99 -20.35
CA PHE A 85 -0.65 4.68 -18.95
C PHE A 85 -2.12 4.32 -18.79
N GLU A 86 -2.39 3.27 -18.02
CA GLU A 86 -3.74 2.82 -17.66
C GLU A 86 -4.00 3.00 -16.17
N ALA A 87 -5.20 3.47 -15.81
CA ALA A 87 -5.62 3.59 -14.41
C ALA A 87 -5.83 2.19 -13.81
N VAL A 88 -5.07 1.89 -12.75
CA VAL A 88 -5.21 0.66 -11.96
C VAL A 88 -5.97 0.98 -10.69
N GLU A 89 -7.16 0.39 -10.56
CA GLU A 89 -7.91 0.39 -9.30
C GLU A 89 -7.41 -0.77 -8.42
N ASP A 90 -7.07 -0.48 -7.16
CA ASP A 90 -6.68 -1.46 -6.13
C ASP A 90 -7.83 -1.77 -5.16
#